data_AF-A0A1Z1M4M0-F1
#
_entry.id   AF-A0A1Z1M4M0-F1
#
_cell.length_a   1.000
_cell.length_b   1.000
_cell.length_c   1.000
_cell.angle_alpha   90.00
_cell.angle_beta   90.00
_cell.angle_gamma   90.00
#
_symmetry.space_group_name_H-M   'P 1'
#
loop_
_entity.id
_entity.type
_entity.pdbx_description
1 polymer ?
#
loop_
_entity_poly.entity_id
_entity_poly.type
_entity_poly.pdbx_seq_one_letter_code
_entity_poly.pdbx_strand_id
1 'polypeptide(L)'
;MDDIYFLIKIIDIQKIDLYFVKKSIGSLNIYNYPICFTASNTDLLIFLLKTHSLIDFITPGHFIYLGKELLKTEICIFSKQKYIQD
;
A
#
# COMPACT_ATOMS: atom_id res chain seq x y z
N MET A 1 9.31 16.46 -0.99
CA MET A 1 8.49 15.54 -0.18
C MET A 1 7.41 15.04 -1.10
N ASP A 2 7.35 13.73 -1.32
CA ASP A 2 6.38 13.16 -2.25
C ASP A 2 4.95 13.35 -1.71
N ASP A 3 4.04 13.73 -2.59
CA ASP A 3 2.63 13.93 -2.28
C ASP A 3 1.86 12.61 -2.20
N ILE A 4 2.56 11.48 -2.28
CA ILE A 4 1.99 10.15 -2.29
C ILE A 4 2.76 9.29 -1.30
N TYR A 5 2.04 8.55 -0.46
CA TYR A 5 2.64 7.52 0.38
C TYR A 5 1.73 6.32 0.51
N PHE A 6 2.34 5.17 0.79
CA PHE A 6 1.66 3.91 1.05
C PHE A 6 1.73 3.60 2.53
N LEU A 7 0.65 3.07 3.09
CA LEU A 7 0.64 2.54 4.44
C LEU A 7 0.15 1.10 4.40
N ILE A 8 0.93 0.18 4.94
CA ILE A 8 0.66 -1.26 4.89
C ILE A 8 0.33 -1.74 6.30
N LYS A 9 -0.74 -2.52 6.43
CA LYS A 9 -1.18 -3.13 7.68
C LYS A 9 -1.50 -4.59 7.46
N ILE A 10 -1.09 -5.42 8.41
CA ILE A 10 -1.51 -6.82 8.51
C ILE A 10 -2.60 -6.88 9.57
N ILE A 11 -3.83 -7.21 9.18
CA ILE A 11 -4.99 -7.25 10.10
C ILE A 11 -5.16 -8.62 10.74
N ASP A 12 -4.91 -9.68 9.97
CA ASP A 12 -5.05 -11.07 10.38
C ASP A 12 -3.94 -11.91 9.76
N ILE A 13 -3.87 -13.21 10.10
CA ILE A 13 -2.81 -14.16 9.70
C ILE A 13 -2.52 -14.16 8.19
N GLN A 14 -3.45 -13.69 7.34
CA GLN A 14 -3.26 -13.61 5.89
C GLN A 14 -3.88 -12.37 5.22
N LYS A 15 -4.35 -11.36 5.95
CA LYS A 15 -4.97 -10.17 5.31
C LYS A 15 -4.02 -8.99 5.34
N ILE A 16 -3.71 -8.48 4.15
CA ILE A 16 -2.89 -7.30 3.92
C ILE A 16 -3.81 -6.17 3.46
N ASP A 17 -3.80 -5.09 4.21
CA ASP A 17 -4.40 -3.81 3.85
C ASP A 17 -3.30 -2.87 3.38
N LEU A 18 -3.51 -2.28 2.20
CA LEU A 18 -2.64 -1.27 1.62
C LEU A 18 -3.44 0.01 1.40
N TYR A 19 -3.07 1.04 2.14
CA TYR A 19 -3.66 2.36 2.06
C TYR A 19 -2.81 3.24 1.16
N PHE A 20 -3.39 3.67 0.04
CA PHE A 20 -2.83 4.69 -0.82
C PHE A 20 -3.31 6.06 -0.36
N VAL A 21 -2.38 6.93 0.02
CA VAL A 21 -2.70 8.29 0.44
C VAL A 21 -2.06 9.28 -0.51
N LYS A 22 -2.90 10.13 -1.10
CA LYS A 22 -2.47 11.28 -1.89
C LYS A 22 -2.71 12.55 -1.09
N LYS A 23 -1.64 13.26 -0.76
CA LYS A 23 -1.68 14.57 -0.16
C LYS A 23 -2.20 15.56 -1.20
N SER A 24 -3.44 16.01 -1.02
CA SER A 24 -3.95 17.12 -1.84
C SER A 24 -3.35 18.43 -1.35
N ILE A 25 -2.50 19.05 -2.17
CA ILE A 25 -2.09 20.44 -2.00
C ILE A 25 -3.16 21.29 -2.71
N GLY A 26 -4.14 21.78 -1.95
CA GLY A 26 -5.02 22.88 -2.39
C GLY A 26 -6.46 22.54 -2.76
N SER A 27 -6.94 21.30 -2.67
CA SER A 27 -8.38 21.04 -2.89
C SER A 27 -9.20 21.31 -1.63
N LEU A 28 -10.27 22.10 -1.78
CA LEU A 28 -11.33 22.41 -0.80
C LEU A 28 -12.09 21.19 -0.22
N ASN A 29 -11.63 19.97 -0.48
CA ASN A 29 -12.23 18.76 0.06
C ASN A 29 -11.76 18.56 1.50
N ILE A 30 -12.70 18.75 2.42
CA ILE A 30 -12.52 18.59 3.88
C ILE A 30 -12.06 17.17 4.25
N TYR A 31 -12.25 16.19 3.35
CA TYR A 31 -11.92 14.79 3.57
C TYR A 31 -10.99 14.23 2.48
N ASN A 32 -9.70 14.09 2.80
CA ASN A 32 -8.77 13.25 2.04
C ASN A 32 -8.84 11.82 2.58
N TYR A 33 -9.82 11.04 2.12
CA TYR A 33 -9.87 9.61 2.46
C TYR A 33 -8.84 8.83 1.64
N PRO A 34 -8.03 7.97 2.27
CA PRO A 34 -7.12 7.10 1.56
C PRO A 34 -7.91 6.00 0.83
N ILE A 35 -7.36 5.53 -0.29
CA ILE A 35 -7.91 4.36 -0.99
C ILE A 35 -7.31 3.12 -0.34
N CYS A 36 -8.15 2.21 0.12
CA CYS A 36 -7.71 0.97 0.75
C CYS A 36 -7.85 -0.21 -0.21
N PHE A 37 -6.76 -0.95 -0.39
CA PHE A 37 -6.73 -2.22 -1.10
C PHE A 37 -6.52 -3.34 -0.07
N THR A 38 -7.48 -4.24 0.04
CA THR A 38 -7.39 -5.40 0.94
C THR A 38 -7.28 -6.67 0.13
N ALA A 39 -6.31 -7.52 0.45
CA ALA A 39 -6.12 -8.81 -0.20
C ALA A 39 -5.63 -9.88 0.78
N SER A 40 -5.82 -11.16 0.42
CA SER A 40 -5.35 -12.31 1.19
C SER A 40 -3.90 -12.71 0.89
N ASN A 41 -3.30 -12.15 -0.15
CA ASN A 41 -1.90 -12.30 -0.50
C ASN A 41 -1.44 -11.10 -1.34
N THR A 42 -0.12 -10.97 -1.49
CA THR A 42 0.54 -9.93 -2.26
C THR A 42 0.21 -9.99 -3.76
N ASP A 43 0.07 -11.19 -4.34
CA ASP A 43 -0.28 -11.36 -5.75
C ASP A 43 -1.62 -10.72 -6.10
N LEU A 44 -2.66 -10.99 -5.30
CA LEU A 44 -3.98 -10.38 -5.45
C LEU A 44 -3.93 -8.88 -5.20
N LEU A 45 -3.11 -8.43 -4.24
CA LEU A 45 -2.93 -7.01 -3.95
C LEU A 45 -2.30 -6.27 -5.14
N ILE A 46 -1.28 -6.87 -5.76
CA ILE A 46 -0.65 -6.35 -6.97
C ILE A 46 -1.62 -6.36 -8.14
N PHE A 47 -2.44 -7.40 -8.28
CA PHE A 47 -3.50 -7.45 -9.28
C PHE A 47 -4.52 -6.31 -9.10
N LEU A 48 -4.97 -6.06 -7.87
CA LEU A 48 -5.85 -4.95 -7.55
C LEU A 48 -5.22 -3.59 -7.88
N LEU A 49 -3.94 -3.40 -7.54
CA LEU A 49 -3.20 -2.19 -7.88
C LEU A 49 -3.08 -1.97 -9.40
N LYS A 50 -2.81 -3.04 -10.15
CA LYS A 50 -2.69 -3.01 -11.62
C LYS A 50 -3.99 -2.71 -12.33
N THR A 51 -5.12 -3.10 -11.76
CA THR A 51 -6.45 -2.88 -12.36
C THR A 51 -7.04 -1.51 -12.01
N HIS A 52 -6.46 -0.80 -11.03
CA HIS A 52 -6.94 0.52 -10.63
C HIS A 52 -6.23 1.64 -11.41
N SER A 53 -6.99 2.68 -11.80
CA SER A 53 -6.48 3.91 -12.42
C SER A 53 -5.49 4.72 -11.57
N LEU A 54 -5.23 4.29 -10.33
CA LEU A 54 -4.25 4.95 -9.47
C LEU A 54 -2.82 4.72 -9.93
N ILE A 55 -2.60 3.64 -10.70
CA ILE A 55 -1.27 3.25 -11.15
C ILE A 55 -0.59 4.36 -11.97
N ASP A 56 -1.38 5.19 -12.63
CA ASP A 56 -0.92 6.34 -13.43
C ASP A 56 -0.28 7.45 -12.59
N PHE A 57 -0.55 7.49 -11.27
CA PHE A 57 0.02 8.48 -10.35
C PHE A 57 1.28 7.98 -9.64
N ILE A 58 1.63 6.70 -9.78
CA ILE A 58 2.71 6.06 -9.04
C ILE A 58 4.01 6.13 -9.87
N THR A 59 5.07 6.71 -9.30
CA THR A 59 6.38 6.74 -9.98
C THR A 59 7.13 5.41 -9.78
N PRO A 60 8.14 5.10 -10.62
CA PRO A 60 8.97 3.90 -10.44
C PRO A 60 9.58 3.76 -9.03
N GLY A 61 9.97 4.87 -8.40
CA GLY A 61 10.50 4.86 -7.02
C GLY A 61 9.49 4.35 -6.01
N HIS A 62 8.22 4.73 -6.16
CA HIS A 62 7.14 4.23 -5.33
C HIS A 62 6.91 2.72 -5.52
N PHE A 63 6.97 2.20 -6.74
CA PHE A 63 6.87 0.75 -6.98
C PHE A 63 8.02 -0.03 -6.34
N ILE A 64 9.24 0.51 -6.40
CA ILE A 64 10.40 -0.11 -5.75
C ILE A 64 10.23 -0.11 -4.23
N TYR A 65 9.77 0.99 -3.64
CA TYR A 65 9.46 1.06 -2.22
C TYR A 65 8.36 0.05 -1.83
N LEU A 66 7.25 0.06 -2.57
CA LEU A 66 6.13 -0.85 -2.38
C LEU A 66 6.58 -2.32 -2.44
N GLY A 67 7.38 -2.68 -3.44
CA GLY A 67 7.91 -4.04 -3.58
C GLY A 67 8.77 -4.46 -2.39
N LYS A 68 9.62 -3.56 -1.85
CA LYS A 68 10.42 -3.83 -0.65
C LYS A 68 9.53 -4.08 0.56
N GLU A 69 8.51 -3.25 0.77
CA GLU A 69 7.61 -3.39 1.92
C GLU A 69 6.70 -4.61 1.81
N LEU A 70 6.20 -4.95 0.61
CA LEU A 70 5.43 -6.17 0.39
C LEU A 70 6.29 -7.42 0.64
N LEU A 71 7.56 -7.42 0.21
CA LEU A 71 8.48 -8.51 0.51
C LEU A 71 8.74 -8.65 2.02
N LYS A 72 8.95 -7.54 2.74
CA LYS A 72 9.03 -7.58 4.22
C LYS A 72 7.76 -8.16 4.84
N THR A 73 6.60 -7.76 4.33
CA THR A 73 5.29 -8.23 4.79
C THR A 73 5.19 -9.75 4.64
N GLU A 74 5.57 -10.30 3.48
CA GLU A 74 5.60 -11.76 3.26
C GLU A 74 6.56 -12.48 4.19
N ILE A 75 7.77 -11.94 4.41
CA ILE A 75 8.74 -12.51 5.33
C ILE A 75 8.17 -12.53 6.76
N CYS A 76 7.50 -11.46 7.18
CA CYS A 76 6.84 -11.39 8.48
C CYS A 76 5.71 -12.42 8.61
N ILE A 77 4.86 -12.56 7.58
CA ILE A 77 3.80 -13.57 7.54
C ILE A 77 4.39 -14.99 7.64
N PHE A 78 5.40 -15.28 6.83
CA PHE A 78 6.08 -16.57 6.80
C PHE A 78 6.74 -16.91 8.15
N SER A 79 7.43 -15.94 8.75
CA SER A 79 8.12 -16.08 10.03
C SER A 79 7.21 -15.93 11.25
N LYS A 80 5.92 -15.64 11.07
CA LYS A 80 4.95 -15.30 12.12
C LYS A 80 5.41 -14.15 13.01
N GLN A 81 6.17 -13.21 12.43
CA GLN A 81 6.64 -12.01 13.11
C GLN A 81 5.70 -10.83 12.85
N LYS A 82 5.74 -9.86 13.75
CA LYS A 82 5.00 -8.61 13.58
C LYS A 82 5.67 -7.75 12.52
N TYR A 83 4.93 -7.39 11.48
CA TYR A 83 5.37 -6.41 10.48
C TYR A 83 5.39 -5.00 11.07
N ILE A 84 6.44 -4.26 10.73
CA ILE A 84 6.62 -2.83 11.03
C ILE A 84 7.08 -2.16 9.74
N GLN A 85 6.40 -1.08 9.37
CA GLN A 85 6.75 -0.27 8.22
C GLN A 85 7.74 0.83 8.64
N ASP A 86 8.79 1.03 7.83
CA ASP A 86 9.81 2.09 7.97
C ASP A 86 9.93 2.90 6.67
#